data_AF-A0A3D0DT88-F1
#
_entry.id   AF-A0A3D0DT88-F1
#
_cell.length_a   1.000
_cell.length_b   1.000
_cell.length_c   1.000
_cell.angle_alpha   90.00
_cell.angle_beta   90.00
_cell.angle_gamma   90.00
#
_symmetry.space_group_name_H-M   'P 1'
#
loop_
_entity.id
_entity.type
_entity.pdbx_description
1 polymer ?
#
loop_
_entity_poly.entity_id
_entity_poly.type
_entity_poly.pdbx_seq_one_letter_code
_entity_poly.pdbx_strand_id
1 'polypeptide(L)' 'MPINTMRRLTGHQRSAAANRQLGLVLAFVAGAINAGGLLAVGQYTSHVTGMVSSVADNLVLGRQDLVPAVLAAVAAFAL' A
#
# COMPACT_ATOMS: atom_id res chain seq x y z
N MET A 1 14.58 -17.02 17.01
CA MET A 1 15.45 -16.84 15.81
C MET A 1 14.62 -16.35 14.62
N PRO A 2 15.13 -15.39 13.81
CA PRO A 2 14.40 -14.76 12.71
C PRO A 2 13.81 -15.78 11.71
N ILE A 3 14.54 -16.87 11.46
CA ILE A 3 14.13 -17.92 10.52
C ILE A 3 12.88 -18.69 10.98
N ASN A 4 12.71 -18.90 12.29
CA ASN A 4 11.52 -19.55 12.83
C ASN A 4 10.28 -18.65 12.71
N THR A 5 10.47 -17.34 12.86
CA THR A 5 9.40 -16.36 12.64
C THR A 5 8.99 -16.34 11.18
N MET A 6 9.93 -16.28 10.23
CA MET A 6 9.62 -16.32 8.80
C MET A 6 8.91 -17.62 8.41
N ARG A 7 9.41 -18.79 8.86
CA ARG A 7 8.73 -20.08 8.63
C ARG A 7 7.31 -20.11 9.19
N ARG A 8 7.04 -19.43 10.31
CA ARG A 8 5.69 -19.32 10.88
C ARG A 8 4.78 -18.40 10.05
N LEU A 9 5.32 -17.31 9.49
CA LEU A 9 4.54 -16.34 8.71
C LEU A 9 4.21 -16.85 7.30
N THR A 10 5.15 -17.56 6.66
CA THR A 10 5.03 -18.08 5.30
C THR A 10 4.71 -19.59 5.26
N GLY A 11 4.45 -20.19 6.43
CA GLY A 11 4.15 -21.61 6.57
C GLY A 11 2.76 -21.98 6.07
N HIS A 12 2.57 -23.27 5.78
CA HIS A 12 1.30 -23.80 5.26
C HIS A 12 0.16 -23.72 6.30
N GLN A 13 0.50 -23.89 7.59
CA GLN A 13 -0.47 -23.70 8.68
C GLN A 13 -0.71 -22.21 8.91
N ARG A 14 -1.94 -21.76 8.61
CA ARG A 14 -2.36 -20.37 8.75
C ARG A 14 -2.90 -20.12 10.16
N SER A 15 -2.60 -18.96 10.72
CA SER A 15 -3.25 -18.47 11.95
C SER A 15 -3.59 -17.00 11.79
N ALA A 16 -4.65 -16.53 12.46
CA ALA A 16 -5.07 -15.13 12.36
C ALA A 16 -3.95 -14.15 12.75
N ALA A 17 -3.20 -14.47 13.81
CA ALA A 17 -2.07 -13.67 14.26
C ALA A 17 -0.92 -13.63 13.23
N ALA A 18 -0.54 -14.78 12.66
CA ALA A 18 0.51 -14.85 11.64
C ALA A 18 0.09 -14.12 10.36
N ASN A 19 -1.18 -14.25 9.94
CA ASN A 19 -1.71 -13.57 8.76
C ASN A 19 -1.71 -12.04 8.95
N ARG A 20 -2.11 -11.56 10.13
CA ARG A 20 -2.07 -10.13 10.45
C ARG A 20 -0.64 -9.59 10.45
N GLN A 21 0.29 -10.30 11.09
CA GLN A 21 1.70 -9.91 11.10
C GLN A 21 2.28 -9.89 9.69
N LEU A 22 2.01 -10.92 8.87
CA LEU A 22 2.43 -10.96 7.47
C LEU A 22 1.83 -9.79 6.68
N GLY A 23 0.53 -9.54 6.82
CA GLY A 23 -0.15 -8.43 6.14
C GLY A 23 0.45 -7.07 6.48
N LEU A 24 0.78 -6.82 7.74
CA LEU A 24 1.46 -5.58 8.15
C LEU A 24 2.84 -5.42 7.51
N VAL A 25 3.63 -6.50 7.46
CA VAL A 25 4.95 -6.48 6.81
C VAL A 25 4.81 -6.21 5.31
N LEU A 26 3.86 -6.88 4.64
CA LEU A 26 3.61 -6.68 3.22
C LEU A 26 3.11 -5.26 2.92
N ALA A 27 2.21 -4.72 3.74
CA ALA A 27 1.73 -3.34 3.60
C ALA A 27 2.85 -2.32 3.77
N PHE A 28 3.75 -2.53 4.74
CA PHE A 28 4.93 -1.71 4.94
C PHE A 28 5.86 -1.73 3.72
N VAL A 29 6.21 -2.93 3.22
CA VAL A 29 7.06 -3.08 2.04
C VAL A 29 6.41 -2.45 0.80
N ALA A 30 5.11 -2.69 0.58
CA ALA A 30 4.38 -2.10 -0.53
C ALA A 30 4.39 -0.56 -0.47
N GLY A 31 4.17 0.02 0.72
CA GLY A 31 4.26 1.48 0.92
C GLY A 31 5.66 2.03 0.64
N ALA A 32 6.70 1.35 1.13
CA ALA A 32 8.09 1.76 0.90
C ALA A 32 8.45 1.73 -0.60
N ILE A 33 8.03 0.70 -1.33
CA ILE A 33 8.23 0.62 -2.79
C ILE A 33 7.43 1.70 -3.52
N ASN A 34 6.19 1.99 -3.10
CA ASN A 34 5.37 3.01 -3.72
C ASN A 34 5.99 4.41 -3.59
N ALA A 35 6.43 4.78 -2.37
CA ALA A 35 7.13 6.03 -2.12
C ALA A 35 8.51 6.05 -2.81
N GLY A 36 9.21 4.92 -2.81
CA GLY A 36 10.46 4.75 -3.54
C GLY A 36 10.29 4.99 -5.04
N GLY A 37 9.18 4.55 -5.63
CA GLY A 37 8.82 4.83 -7.02
C GLY A 37 8.68 6.33 -7.28
N LEU A 38 7.96 7.04 -6.41
CA LEU A 38 7.82 8.49 -6.51
C LEU A 38 9.19 9.19 -6.46
N LEU A 39 10.05 8.78 -5.53
CA LEU A 39 11.38 9.39 -5.37
C LEU A 39 12.35 9.03 -6.51
N ALA A 40 12.26 7.82 -7.05
CA ALA A 40 13.19 7.32 -8.06
C ALA A 40 12.85 7.75 -9.49
N VAL A 41 11.56 7.77 -9.84
CA VAL A 41 11.09 8.01 -11.22
C VAL A 41 9.97 9.07 -11.30
N GLY A 42 9.66 9.74 -10.19
CA GLY A 42 8.66 10.81 -10.16
C GLY A 42 7.22 10.33 -10.19
N GLN A 43 6.95 9.02 -10.07
CA GLN A 43 5.61 8.44 -10.15
C GLN A 43 5.41 7.33 -9.12
N TYR A 44 4.22 7.26 -8.52
CA TYR A 44 3.81 6.11 -7.72
C TYR A 44 3.72 4.85 -8.59
N THR A 45 4.25 3.74 -8.09
CA THR A 45 4.34 2.46 -8.82
C THR A 45 3.30 1.45 -8.38
N SER A 46 2.51 1.76 -7.36
CA SER A 46 1.36 0.93 -6.95
C SER A 46 0.05 1.44 -7.55
N HIS A 47 -0.87 0.53 -7.88
CA HIS A 47 -2.21 0.92 -8.36
C HIS A 47 -3.05 1.57 -7.25
N VAL A 48 -3.68 0.78 -6.38
CA VAL A 48 -4.65 1.32 -5.40
C VAL A 48 -3.97 2.17 -4.33
N THR A 49 -2.88 1.70 -3.73
CA THR A 49 -2.15 2.48 -2.71
C THR A 49 -1.44 3.70 -3.31
N GLY A 50 -1.03 3.66 -4.58
CA GLY A 50 -0.51 4.83 -5.29
C GLY A 50 -1.59 5.86 -5.60
N MET A 51 -2.79 5.41 -5.99
CA MET A 51 -3.97 6.27 -6.08
C MET A 51 -4.26 6.95 -4.73
N VAL A 52 -4.26 6.20 -3.62
CA VAL A 52 -4.43 6.78 -2.27
C VAL A 52 -3.34 7.82 -1.96
N SER A 53 -2.06 7.55 -2.26
CA SER A 53 -0.99 8.54 -2.08
C SER A 53 -1.18 9.79 -2.94
N SER A 54 -1.65 9.64 -4.18
CA SER A 54 -1.90 10.77 -5.09
C SER A 54 -3.01 11.71 -4.59
N VAL A 55 -3.92 11.24 -3.73
CA VAL A 55 -4.91 12.12 -3.08
C VAL A 55 -4.21 13.17 -2.24
N ALA A 56 -3.21 12.77 -1.44
CA ALA A 56 -2.45 13.71 -0.62
C ALA A 56 -1.70 14.73 -1.48
N ASP A 57 -1.07 14.27 -2.57
CA ASP A 57 -0.36 15.15 -3.49
C ASP A 57 -1.29 16.15 -4.17
N ASN A 58 -2.44 15.69 -4.66
CA ASN A 58 -3.43 16.56 -5.30
C ASN A 58 -3.98 17.61 -4.33
N LEU A 59 -4.19 17.26 -3.07
CA LEU A 59 -4.59 18.22 -2.04
C LEU A 59 -3.49 19.28 -1.77
N VAL A 60 -2.24 18.84 -1.62
CA VAL A 60 -1.10 19.72 -1.35
C VAL A 60 -0.79 20.64 -2.55
N LEU A 61 -0.91 20.12 -3.77
CA LEU A 61 -0.66 20.86 -5.01
C LEU A 61 -1.87 21.70 -5.47
N GLY A 62 -2.98 21.69 -4.74
CA GLY A 62 -4.19 22.46 -5.07
C GLY A 62 -5.02 21.90 -6.23
N ARG A 63 -4.77 20.66 -6.68
CA ARG A 63 -5.48 19.96 -7.76
C ARG A 63 -6.73 19.25 -7.24
N GLN A 64 -7.64 20.01 -6.65
CA GLN A 64 -8.80 19.49 -5.92
C GLN A 64 -9.83 18.82 -6.83
N ASP A 65 -9.86 19.18 -8.11
CA ASP A 65 -10.70 18.60 -9.16
C ASP A 65 -10.40 17.10 -9.40
N LEU A 66 -9.17 16.66 -9.15
CA LEU A 66 -8.76 15.26 -9.34
C LEU A 66 -9.07 14.36 -8.14
N VAL A 67 -9.23 14.93 -6.95
CA VAL A 67 -9.44 14.17 -5.70
C VAL A 67 -10.70 13.29 -5.74
N PRO A 68 -11.88 13.77 -6.19
CA PRO A 68 -13.10 12.96 -6.23
C PRO A 68 -12.96 11.74 -7.15
N ALA A 69 -12.29 11.90 -8.30
CA ALA A 69 -12.10 10.82 -9.26
C ALA A 69 -11.25 9.69 -8.68
N VAL A 70 -10.15 10.06 -8.00
CA VAL A 70 -9.27 9.10 -7.34
C VAL A 70 -9.97 8.41 -6.18
N LEU A 71 -10.71 9.15 -5.34
CA LEU A 71 -11.48 8.58 -4.25
C LEU A 71 -12.57 7.62 -4.74
N ALA A 72 -13.27 7.96 -5.83
CA ALA A 72 -14.28 7.09 -6.44
C ALA A 72 -13.65 5.78 -6.95
N ALA A 73 -12.50 5.85 -7.61
CA ALA A 73 -11.78 4.65 -8.07
C ALA A 73 -11.34 3.75 -6.91
N VAL A 74 -10.83 4.34 -5.83
CA VAL A 74 -10.45 3.58 -4.62
C VAL A 74 -11.69 2.99 -3.93
N ALA A 75 -12.79 3.74 -3.83
CA ALA A 75 -14.04 3.27 -3.24
C ALA A 75 -14.62 2.09 -4.03
N ALA A 76 -14.64 2.18 -5.37
CA ALA A 76 -15.12 1.10 -6.24
C ALA A 76 -14.27 -0.18 -6.18
N PHE A 77 -12.99 -0.07 -5.79
CA PHE A 77 -12.15 -1.25 -5.54
C PHE A 77 -12.44 -1.89 -4.17
N ALA A 78 -12.80 -1.07 -3.17
CA ALA A 78 -12.96 -1.52 -1.79
C ALA A 78 -14.38 -2.01 -1.44
N LEU A 79 -15.39 -1.58 -2.20
CA LEU A 79 -16.80 -1.90 -2.03
C LEU A 79 -17.25 -2.95 -3.06
#